data_AF-A0A838F1X9-F1
#
_entry.id   AF-A0A838F1X9-F1
#
_cell.length_a   1.000
_cell.length_b   1.000
_cell.length_c   1.000
_cell.angle_alpha   90.00
_cell.angle_beta   90.00
_cell.angle_gamma   90.00
#
_symmetry.space_group_name_H-M   'P 1'
#
loop_
_entity.id
_entity.type
_entity.pdbx_description
1 polymer ?
#
loop_
_entity_poly.entity_id
_entity_poly.type
_entity_poly.pdbx_seq_one_letter_code
_entity_poly.pdbx_strand_id
1 'polypeptide(L)'
;MLKHEFDWRIPVDTAQIGFSRAKKDKRVNIFYYQITHWEDFCLFNFLMDRAAGHVLEDTLESSFLPWKNAIGTICKEEHMHLAHGDKTVKLMAEDPEKRKFLQERLDLWWPRVMNTFGKSTGTGNDIYQKLGLKNRSNADVRRAFVKEIEEKCAEWGLKLPEYNEAAQPLEYSLS
;
A
#
# COMPACT_ATOMS: atom_id res chain seq x y z
N MET A 1 -9.27 6.03 28.88
CA MET A 1 -8.50 5.17 27.95
C MET A 1 -7.09 5.73 27.87
N LEU A 2 -6.06 4.92 28.14
CA LEU A 2 -4.67 5.33 27.90
C LEU A 2 -4.50 5.50 26.39
N LYS A 3 -4.12 6.69 25.93
CA LYS A 3 -3.78 6.92 24.52
C LYS A 3 -2.47 6.22 24.23
N HIS A 4 -2.50 5.15 23.46
CA HIS A 4 -1.32 4.46 22.96
C HIS A 4 -0.65 5.31 21.88
N GLU A 5 0.68 5.20 21.73
CA GLU A 5 1.43 5.95 20.72
C GLU A 5 0.93 5.67 19.28
N PHE A 6 0.41 4.45 19.07
CA PHE A 6 -0.18 3.99 17.81
C PHE A 6 -1.64 4.40 17.59
N ASP A 7 -2.30 5.07 18.55
CA ASP A 7 -3.71 5.47 18.39
C ASP A 7 -3.85 6.70 17.49
N TRP A 8 -2.80 7.50 17.37
CA TRP A 8 -2.86 8.73 16.59
C TRP A 8 -3.16 8.45 15.12
N ARG A 9 -4.09 9.21 14.54
CA ARG A 9 -4.45 9.22 13.12
C ARG A 9 -4.45 10.66 12.63
N ILE A 10 -4.25 10.83 11.33
CA ILE A 10 -4.42 12.12 10.66
C ILE A 10 -5.90 12.53 10.77
N PRO A 11 -6.21 13.74 11.25
CA PRO A 11 -7.60 14.15 11.50
C PRO A 11 -8.37 14.46 10.22
N VAL A 12 -7.68 14.79 9.12
CA VAL A 12 -8.28 15.17 7.84
C VAL A 12 -8.31 13.95 6.92
N ASP A 13 -9.51 13.48 6.58
CA ASP A 13 -9.67 12.30 5.72
C ASP A 13 -9.04 12.46 4.34
N THR A 14 -9.05 13.66 3.76
CA THR A 14 -8.47 13.90 2.42
C THR A 14 -6.96 14.16 2.43
N ALA A 15 -6.32 14.16 3.59
CA ALA A 15 -4.90 14.46 3.69
C ALA A 15 -4.04 13.41 2.95
N GLN A 16 -2.91 13.89 2.44
CA GLN A 16 -1.85 13.09 1.84
C GLN A 16 -0.54 13.52 2.50
N ILE A 17 0.18 12.57 3.09
CA ILE A 17 1.47 12.86 3.75
C ILE A 17 2.66 12.39 2.92
N GLY A 18 2.43 11.76 1.77
CA GLY A 18 3.49 11.32 0.86
C GLY A 18 4.56 10.49 1.58
N PHE A 19 5.81 10.93 1.43
CA PHE A 19 6.98 10.32 2.07
C PHE A 19 7.35 10.95 3.41
N SER A 20 6.62 11.97 3.86
CA SER A 20 6.89 12.64 5.12
C SER A 20 6.61 11.72 6.32
N ARG A 21 7.30 11.94 7.44
CA ARG A 21 7.07 11.20 8.68
C ARG A 21 6.14 12.00 9.58
N ALA A 22 4.92 11.50 9.76
CA ALA A 22 3.95 12.13 10.65
C ALA A 22 4.29 11.94 12.15
N LYS A 23 4.94 10.83 12.52
CA LYS A 23 5.35 10.51 13.90
C LYS A 23 6.74 9.87 13.95
N LYS A 24 7.33 9.83 15.15
CA LYS A 24 8.66 9.25 15.42
C LYS A 24 8.64 7.71 15.55
N ASP A 25 7.46 7.11 15.68
CA ASP A 25 7.22 5.66 15.85
C ASP A 25 7.58 4.80 14.61
N LYS A 26 7.92 5.45 13.47
CA LYS A 26 8.36 4.82 12.22
C LYS A 26 7.39 3.81 11.60
N ARG A 27 6.12 3.79 12.01
CA ARG A 27 5.12 2.94 11.34
C ARG A 27 4.94 3.34 9.87
N VAL A 28 4.51 2.39 9.05
CA VAL A 28 4.24 2.65 7.63
C VAL A 28 3.15 3.71 7.51
N ASN A 29 3.36 4.69 6.62
CA ASN A 29 2.52 5.89 6.57
C ASN A 29 1.03 5.60 6.36
N ILE A 30 0.72 4.49 5.68
CA ILE A 30 -0.66 4.06 5.44
C ILE A 30 -1.49 3.93 6.73
N PHE A 31 -0.86 3.56 7.84
CA PHE A 31 -1.52 3.35 9.13
C PHE A 31 -1.83 4.65 9.89
N TYR A 32 -1.41 5.81 9.38
CA TYR A 32 -1.83 7.10 9.92
C TYR A 32 -3.14 7.59 9.32
N TYR A 33 -3.54 7.12 8.14
CA TYR A 33 -4.81 7.51 7.52
C TYR A 33 -5.99 6.82 8.22
N GLN A 34 -7.13 7.50 8.23
CA GLN A 34 -8.36 6.93 8.79
C GLN A 34 -9.04 6.03 7.77
N ILE A 35 -9.71 5.00 8.28
CA ILE A 35 -10.70 4.21 7.55
C ILE A 35 -12.04 4.75 8.03
N THR A 36 -12.70 5.57 7.23
CA THR A 36 -13.95 6.25 7.60
C THR A 36 -15.16 5.60 6.94
N HIS A 37 -14.95 4.95 5.80
CA HIS A 37 -15.99 4.27 5.04
C HIS A 37 -15.72 2.77 4.88
N TRP A 38 -16.75 2.01 4.51
CA TRP A 38 -16.60 0.59 4.22
C TRP A 38 -15.69 0.35 3.00
N GLU A 39 -15.81 1.21 1.99
CA GLU A 39 -14.99 1.23 0.78
C GLU A 39 -13.51 1.42 1.10
N ASP A 40 -13.18 2.22 2.13
CA ASP A 40 -11.80 2.40 2.59
C ASP A 40 -11.22 1.10 3.11
N PHE A 41 -11.99 0.37 3.91
CA PHE A 41 -11.58 -0.92 4.45
C PHE A 41 -11.37 -1.94 3.33
N CYS A 42 -12.31 -2.01 2.38
CA CYS A 42 -12.20 -2.90 1.23
C CYS A 42 -11.01 -2.55 0.32
N LEU A 43 -10.80 -1.27 0.02
CA LEU A 43 -9.66 -0.80 -0.77
C LEU A 43 -8.35 -1.00 -0.02
N PHE A 44 -8.32 -0.80 1.29
CA PHE A 44 -7.15 -1.10 2.11
C PHE A 44 -6.76 -2.56 1.97
N ASN A 45 -7.67 -3.50 2.21
CA ASN A 45 -7.38 -4.94 2.06
C ASN A 45 -7.02 -5.29 0.60
N PHE A 46 -7.78 -4.79 -0.38
CA PHE A 46 -7.52 -5.07 -1.79
C PHE A 46 -6.16 -4.57 -2.28
N LEU A 47 -5.73 -3.37 -1.88
CA LEU A 47 -4.51 -2.74 -2.35
C LEU A 47 -3.30 -3.03 -1.47
N MET A 48 -3.42 -2.90 -0.14
CA MET A 48 -2.28 -3.02 0.78
C MET A 48 -1.80 -4.44 0.95
N ASP A 49 -2.68 -5.44 1.00
CA ASP A 49 -2.26 -6.84 1.15
C ASP A 49 -1.45 -7.27 -0.08
N ARG A 50 -1.86 -6.81 -1.27
CA ARG A 50 -1.08 -6.96 -2.51
C ARG A 50 0.24 -6.22 -2.46
N ALA A 51 0.22 -4.94 -2.12
CA ALA A 51 1.44 -4.13 -2.08
C ALA A 51 2.47 -4.74 -1.11
N ALA A 52 2.02 -5.18 0.07
CA ALA A 52 2.84 -5.91 1.03
C ALA A 52 3.36 -7.23 0.44
N GLY A 53 2.50 -8.02 -0.21
CA GLY A 53 2.87 -9.25 -0.90
C GLY A 53 4.01 -9.05 -1.91
N HIS A 54 3.88 -8.07 -2.81
CA HIS A 54 4.92 -7.72 -3.80
C HIS A 54 6.25 -7.32 -3.13
N VAL A 55 6.21 -6.56 -2.04
CA VAL A 55 7.42 -6.16 -1.30
C VAL A 55 8.06 -7.34 -0.55
N LEU A 56 7.24 -8.24 -0.01
CA LEU A 56 7.68 -9.39 0.78
C LEU A 56 8.21 -10.54 -0.07
N GLU A 57 7.66 -10.75 -1.27
CA GLU A 57 8.11 -11.79 -2.20
C GLU A 57 9.62 -11.72 -2.45
N ASP A 58 10.18 -10.51 -2.57
CA ASP A 58 11.62 -10.29 -2.76
C ASP A 58 12.50 -10.79 -1.62
N THR A 59 11.93 -10.87 -0.42
CA THR A 59 12.66 -11.28 0.78
C THR A 59 12.65 -12.79 0.97
N LEU A 60 11.84 -13.52 0.19
CA LEU A 60 11.84 -14.98 0.17
C LEU A 60 13.16 -15.56 -0.36
N GLU A 61 13.95 -14.77 -1.08
CA GLU A 61 15.30 -15.12 -1.53
C GLU A 61 16.39 -14.34 -0.80
N SER A 62 16.08 -13.78 0.37
CA SER A 62 17.03 -13.03 1.18
C SER A 62 18.21 -13.89 1.65
N SER A 63 19.41 -13.33 1.59
CA SER A 63 20.65 -13.90 2.14
C SER A 63 20.60 -14.06 3.67
N PHE A 64 19.72 -13.31 4.35
CA PHE A 64 19.55 -13.38 5.80
C PHE A 64 18.41 -14.34 6.18
N LEU A 65 18.80 -15.59 6.51
CA LEU A 65 17.86 -16.70 6.76
C LEU A 65 16.77 -16.44 7.82
N PRO A 66 17.04 -15.79 8.97
CA PRO A 66 15.99 -15.50 9.94
C PRO A 66 14.84 -14.67 9.35
N TRP A 67 15.15 -13.71 8.47
CA TRP A 67 14.14 -12.89 7.82
C TRP A 67 13.40 -13.67 6.73
N LYS A 68 14.11 -14.38 5.85
CA LYS A 68 13.53 -15.28 4.85
C LYS A 68 12.52 -16.26 5.47
N ASN A 69 12.90 -16.92 6.56
CA ASN A 69 12.05 -17.91 7.23
C ASN A 69 10.79 -17.28 7.86
N ALA A 70 10.92 -16.11 8.48
CA ALA A 70 9.77 -15.41 9.05
C ALA A 70 8.77 -14.99 7.96
N ILE A 71 9.26 -14.44 6.84
CA ILE A 71 8.40 -14.02 5.73
C ILE A 71 7.77 -15.22 5.02
N GLY A 72 8.49 -16.33 4.86
CA GLY A 72 7.95 -17.55 4.27
C GLY A 72 6.71 -18.11 4.99
N THR A 73 6.57 -17.86 6.29
CA THR A 73 5.35 -18.19 7.04
C THR A 73 4.24 -17.19 6.76
N ILE A 74 4.55 -15.88 6.82
CA ILE A 74 3.59 -14.79 6.58
C ILE A 74 2.95 -14.93 5.18
N CYS A 75 3.76 -15.10 4.13
CA CYS A 75 3.25 -15.18 2.75
C CYS A 75 2.26 -16.35 2.51
N LYS A 76 2.33 -17.43 3.32
CA LYS A 76 1.37 -18.55 3.21
C LYS A 76 -0.02 -18.15 3.70
N GLU A 77 -0.10 -17.25 4.67
CA GLU A 77 -1.36 -16.77 5.26
C GLU A 77 -2.01 -15.69 4.39
N GLU A 78 -1.22 -14.88 3.69
CA GLU A 78 -1.67 -13.73 2.88
C GLU A 78 -2.59 -14.08 1.70
N HIS A 79 -2.55 -15.33 1.19
CA HIS A 79 -3.35 -15.71 0.02
C HIS A 79 -4.87 -15.58 0.23
N MET A 80 -5.35 -15.82 1.47
CA MET A 80 -6.78 -15.66 1.78
C MET A 80 -7.21 -14.19 1.78
N HIS A 81 -6.30 -13.29 2.17
CA HIS A 81 -6.55 -11.85 2.19
C HIS A 81 -6.72 -11.28 0.78
N LEU A 82 -5.92 -11.73 -0.18
CA LEU A 82 -6.04 -11.33 -1.59
C LEU A 82 -7.41 -11.68 -2.19
N ALA A 83 -7.89 -12.90 -1.93
CA ALA A 83 -9.19 -13.37 -2.40
C ALA A 83 -10.35 -12.59 -1.75
N HIS A 84 -10.21 -12.23 -0.47
CA HIS A 84 -11.20 -11.40 0.23
C HIS A 84 -11.25 -9.98 -0.34
N GLY A 85 -10.09 -9.36 -0.57
CA GLY A 85 -9.98 -8.05 -1.21
C GLY A 85 -10.66 -8.02 -2.58
N ASP A 86 -10.40 -9.03 -3.41
CA ASP A 86 -11.02 -9.15 -4.75
C ASP A 86 -12.54 -9.23 -4.67
N LYS A 87 -13.03 -10.14 -3.83
CA LYS A 87 -14.47 -10.36 -3.70
C LYS A 87 -15.20 -9.07 -3.28
N THR A 88 -14.64 -8.34 -2.32
CA THR A 88 -15.30 -7.14 -1.77
C THR A 88 -15.31 -5.97 -2.75
N VAL A 89 -14.18 -5.68 -3.41
CA VAL A 89 -14.09 -4.60 -4.40
C VAL A 89 -14.91 -4.93 -5.65
N LYS A 90 -14.84 -6.16 -6.15
CA LYS A 90 -15.65 -6.61 -7.30
C LYS A 90 -17.15 -6.44 -7.06
N LEU A 91 -17.65 -6.91 -5.91
CA LEU A 91 -19.08 -6.82 -5.59
C LEU A 91 -19.58 -5.37 -5.54
N MET A 92 -18.76 -4.45 -5.02
CA MET A 92 -19.13 -3.02 -5.00
C MET A 92 -19.07 -2.40 -6.40
N ALA A 93 -18.14 -2.84 -7.25
CA ALA A 93 -18.01 -2.34 -8.61
C ALA A 93 -19.14 -2.81 -9.56
N GLU A 94 -19.83 -3.91 -9.24
CA GLU A 94 -20.99 -4.40 -10.01
C GLU A 94 -22.23 -3.49 -9.90
N ASP A 95 -22.36 -2.73 -8.80
CA ASP A 95 -23.44 -1.76 -8.59
C ASP A 95 -22.97 -0.35 -9.03
N PRO A 96 -23.58 0.27 -10.06
CA PRO A 96 -23.15 1.56 -10.59
C PRO A 96 -23.06 2.69 -9.55
N GLU A 97 -23.99 2.72 -8.58
CA GLU A 97 -24.02 3.76 -7.55
C GLU A 97 -22.88 3.57 -6.56
N LYS A 98 -22.63 2.32 -6.12
CA LYS A 98 -21.50 1.99 -5.25
C LYS A 98 -20.17 2.16 -5.96
N ARG A 99 -20.09 1.80 -7.25
CA ARG A 99 -18.87 1.93 -8.06
C ARG A 99 -18.39 3.37 -8.13
N LYS A 100 -19.31 4.34 -8.22
CA LYS A 100 -18.94 5.76 -8.25
C LYS A 100 -18.22 6.17 -6.96
N PHE A 101 -18.81 5.85 -5.80
CA PHE A 101 -18.19 6.19 -4.52
C PHE A 101 -16.89 5.39 -4.28
N LEU A 102 -16.87 4.11 -4.67
CA LEU A 102 -15.67 3.29 -4.65
C LEU A 102 -14.54 3.91 -5.48
N GLN A 103 -14.83 4.46 -6.67
CA GLN A 103 -13.84 5.16 -7.49
C GLN A 103 -13.31 6.40 -6.78
N GLU A 104 -14.17 7.22 -6.16
CA GLU A 104 -13.75 8.40 -5.39
C GLU A 104 -12.81 8.01 -4.23
N ARG A 105 -13.08 6.89 -3.55
CA ARG A 105 -12.20 6.38 -2.50
C ARG A 105 -10.92 5.77 -3.09
N LEU A 106 -10.97 5.12 -4.26
CA LEU A 106 -9.78 4.61 -4.95
C LEU A 106 -8.83 5.74 -5.33
N ASP A 107 -9.35 6.86 -5.84
CA ASP A 107 -8.57 8.06 -6.17
C ASP A 107 -7.80 8.59 -4.95
N LEU A 108 -8.39 8.47 -3.76
CA LEU A 108 -7.77 8.88 -2.50
C LEU A 108 -6.75 7.87 -1.97
N TRP A 109 -7.08 6.57 -2.00
CA TRP A 109 -6.25 5.51 -1.42
C TRP A 109 -5.07 5.12 -2.29
N TRP A 110 -5.20 5.22 -3.61
CA TRP A 110 -4.15 4.85 -4.55
C TRP A 110 -2.79 5.52 -4.25
N PRO A 111 -2.65 6.86 -4.21
CA PRO A 111 -1.36 7.47 -3.90
C PRO A 111 -0.85 7.07 -2.50
N ARG A 112 -1.72 6.82 -1.52
CA ARG A 112 -1.31 6.40 -0.17
C ARG A 112 -0.60 5.05 -0.19
N VAL A 113 -1.15 4.09 -0.93
CA VAL A 113 -0.57 2.75 -1.11
C VAL A 113 0.71 2.85 -1.91
N MET A 114 0.73 3.64 -2.99
CA MET A 114 1.90 3.81 -3.84
C MET A 114 3.12 4.40 -3.09
N ASN A 115 2.88 5.24 -2.09
CA ASN A 115 3.94 5.76 -1.22
C ASN A 115 4.58 4.70 -0.32
N THR A 116 3.94 3.54 -0.09
CA THR A 116 4.47 2.47 0.79
C THR A 116 5.66 1.73 0.20
N PHE A 117 5.80 1.71 -1.13
CA PHE A 117 6.98 1.19 -1.83
C PHE A 117 8.24 2.03 -1.56
N GLY A 118 8.11 3.22 -0.96
CA GLY A 118 9.18 4.19 -0.81
C GLY A 118 9.53 4.87 -2.13
N LYS A 119 10.50 5.78 -2.09
CA LYS A 119 10.98 6.50 -3.29
C LYS A 119 11.66 5.56 -4.27
N SER A 120 11.51 5.83 -5.56
CA SER A 120 12.23 5.11 -6.62
C SER A 120 13.71 5.49 -6.65
N THR A 121 14.05 6.70 -6.18
CA THR A 121 15.43 7.20 -6.11
C THR A 121 15.99 7.12 -4.69
N GLY A 122 17.26 6.72 -4.56
CA GLY A 122 18.00 6.73 -3.28
C GLY A 122 18.87 5.49 -3.11
N THR A 123 19.85 5.56 -2.21
CA THR A 123 20.88 4.51 -2.06
C THR A 123 20.49 3.37 -1.13
N GLY A 124 19.38 3.49 -0.40
CA GLY A 124 18.97 2.49 0.59
C GLY A 124 18.68 1.13 -0.02
N ASN A 125 17.96 1.10 -1.15
CA ASN A 125 17.66 -0.17 -1.83
C ASN A 125 18.90 -0.79 -2.48
N ASP A 126 19.81 0.04 -3.00
CA ASP A 126 21.05 -0.43 -3.62
C ASP A 126 21.92 -1.23 -2.63
N ILE A 127 21.98 -0.81 -1.37
CA ILE A 127 22.69 -1.54 -0.32
C ILE A 127 22.00 -2.88 -0.05
N TYR A 128 20.66 -2.91 0.02
CA TYR A 128 19.92 -4.15 0.25
C TYR A 128 20.11 -5.15 -0.89
N GLN A 129 20.13 -4.70 -2.14
CA GLN A 129 20.42 -5.56 -3.30
C GLN A 129 21.86 -6.09 -3.25
N LYS A 130 22.85 -5.23 -2.97
CA LYS A 130 24.26 -5.65 -2.84
C LYS A 130 24.47 -6.69 -1.75
N LEU A 131 23.73 -6.60 -0.65
CA LEU A 131 23.78 -7.57 0.45
C LEU A 131 22.96 -8.83 0.19
N GLY A 132 22.25 -8.93 -0.95
CA GLY A 132 21.33 -10.03 -1.25
C GLY A 132 20.12 -10.08 -0.33
N LEU A 133 19.77 -8.95 0.30
CA LEU A 133 18.63 -8.86 1.21
C LEU A 133 17.28 -8.74 0.47
N LYS A 134 17.30 -8.13 -0.72
CA LYS A 134 16.19 -7.97 -1.66
C LYS A 134 16.71 -8.08 -3.09
N ASN A 135 15.85 -8.47 -4.02
CA ASN A 135 16.26 -8.67 -5.42
C ASN A 135 15.87 -7.52 -6.35
N ARG A 136 14.64 -7.01 -6.27
CA ARG A 136 14.16 -5.97 -7.18
C ARG A 136 14.34 -4.56 -6.60
N SER A 137 14.33 -3.55 -7.47
CA SER A 137 14.25 -2.16 -7.02
C SER A 137 12.85 -1.80 -6.57
N ASN A 138 12.70 -0.77 -5.72
CA ASN A 138 11.37 -0.24 -5.36
C ASN A 138 10.54 0.09 -6.60
N ALA A 139 11.18 0.58 -7.67
CA ALA A 139 10.52 0.90 -8.93
C ALA A 139 10.02 -0.38 -9.65
N ASP A 140 10.80 -1.46 -9.64
CA ASP A 140 10.43 -2.72 -10.28
C ASP A 140 9.26 -3.39 -9.55
N VAL A 141 9.32 -3.45 -8.22
CA VAL A 141 8.24 -3.98 -7.38
C VAL A 141 6.95 -3.17 -7.60
N ARG A 142 7.06 -1.84 -7.60
CA ARG A 142 5.92 -0.96 -7.86
C ARG A 142 5.32 -1.18 -9.26
N ARG A 143 6.14 -1.34 -10.30
CA ARG A 143 5.64 -1.61 -11.66
C ARG A 143 4.88 -2.93 -11.75
N ALA A 144 5.36 -3.98 -11.07
CA ALA A 144 4.66 -5.26 -11.01
C ALA A 144 3.28 -5.12 -10.34
N PHE A 145 3.22 -4.43 -9.19
CA PHE A 145 1.98 -4.13 -8.50
C PHE A 145 1.00 -3.31 -9.36
N VAL A 146 1.46 -2.21 -9.98
CA VAL A 146 0.61 -1.35 -10.82
C VAL A 146 -0.04 -2.14 -11.95
N LYS A 147 0.74 -3.01 -12.63
CA LYS A 147 0.23 -3.85 -13.71
C LYS A 147 -0.90 -4.77 -13.24
N GLU A 148 -0.74 -5.41 -12.08
CA GLU A 148 -1.78 -6.29 -11.51
C GLU A 148 -3.06 -5.50 -11.19
N ILE A 149 -2.94 -4.33 -10.55
CA ILE A 149 -4.11 -3.53 -10.18
C ILE A 149 -4.79 -2.94 -11.41
N GLU A 150 -4.04 -2.54 -12.43
CA GLU A 150 -4.58 -2.02 -13.69
C GLU A 150 -5.46 -3.07 -14.38
N GLU A 151 -4.99 -4.31 -14.46
CA GLU A 151 -5.76 -5.45 -15.01
C GLU A 151 -7.07 -5.68 -14.22
N LYS A 152 -7.01 -5.65 -12.88
CA LYS A 152 -8.19 -5.81 -12.01
C LYS A 152 -9.19 -4.66 -12.13
N CYS A 153 -8.71 -3.42 -12.13
CA CYS A 153 -9.55 -2.23 -12.29
C CYS A 153 -10.27 -2.26 -13.64
N ALA A 154 -9.58 -2.61 -14.73
CA ALA A 154 -10.16 -2.75 -16.05
C ALA A 154 -11.27 -3.83 -16.09
N GLU A 155 -11.06 -4.98 -15.44
CA GLU A 155 -12.09 -6.05 -15.33
C GLU A 155 -13.37 -5.55 -14.65
N TRP A 156 -13.25 -4.68 -13.65
CA TRP A 156 -14.38 -4.24 -12.82
C TRP A 156 -14.94 -2.86 -13.19
N GLY A 157 -14.46 -2.27 -14.29
CA GLY A 157 -14.90 -0.96 -14.76
C GLY A 157 -14.49 0.21 -13.84
N LEU A 158 -13.40 0.04 -13.09
CA LEU A 158 -12.73 1.10 -12.34
C LEU A 158 -11.60 1.69 -13.18
N LYS A 159 -11.27 2.95 -12.94
CA LYS A 159 -10.12 3.61 -13.55
C LYS A 159 -8.99 3.70 -12.54
N LEU A 160 -7.84 3.11 -12.85
CA LEU A 160 -6.66 3.26 -12.00
C LEU A 160 -6.19 4.74 -12.03
N PRO A 161 -6.02 5.41 -10.88
CA PRO A 161 -5.58 6.80 -10.86
C PRO A 161 -4.12 6.90 -11.29
N GLU A 162 -3.75 8.01 -11.93
CA GLU A 162 -2.33 8.28 -12.23
C GLU A 162 -1.56 8.54 -10.93
N TYR A 163 -0.38 7.94 -10.80
CA TYR A 163 0.51 8.19 -9.66
C TYR A 163 1.73 8.99 -10.10
N ASN A 164 1.88 10.19 -9.53
CA ASN A 164 3.05 11.04 -9.73
C ASN A 164 3.87 11.10 -8.43
N GLU A 165 5.01 10.38 -8.40
CA GLU A 165 5.94 10.37 -7.25
C GLU A 165 6.50 11.76 -6.95
N ALA A 166 6.82 12.55 -7.98
CA ALA A 166 7.42 13.87 -7.81
C ALA A 166 6.45 14.90 -7.20
N ALA A 167 5.14 14.67 -7.32
CA ALA A 167 4.10 15.50 -6.72
C ALA A 167 3.78 15.13 -5.27
N GLN A 168 4.40 14.08 -4.72
CA GLN A 168 4.09 13.62 -3.36
C GLN A 168 4.70 14.57 -2.31
N PRO A 169 3.94 14.91 -1.24
CA PRO A 169 4.44 15.77 -0.17
C PRO A 169 5.72 15.23 0.48
N LEU A 170 6.70 16.12 0.66
CA LEU A 170 7.96 15.83 1.35
C LEU A 170 7.91 16.18 2.84
N GLU A 171 7.02 17.09 3.22
CA GLU A 171 6.78 17.50 4.60
C GLU A 171 5.28 17.45 4.89
N TYR A 172 4.95 17.07 6.12
CA TYR A 172 3.60 17.15 6.64
C TYR A 172 3.60 18.02 7.88
N SER A 173 2.88 19.13 7.81
CA SER A 173 2.61 20.02 8.93
C SER A 173 1.13 19.89 9.26
N LEU A 174 0.84 19.65 10.54
CA LEU A 174 -0.46 19.97 11.11
C LEU A 174 -0.43 21.49 11.34
N SER A 175 -1.13 22.25 10.50
CA SER A 175 -1.49 23.63 10.86
C SER A 175 -2.46 23.62 12.03
#